data_AF-A0A6L5X0Y9-F1
#
_entry.id   AF-A0A6L5X0Y9-F1
#
_cell.length_a   1.000
_cell.length_b   1.000
_cell.length_c   1.000
_cell.angle_alpha   90.00
_cell.angle_beta   90.00
_cell.angle_gamma   90.00
#
_symmetry.space_group_name_H-M   'P 1'
#
loop_
_entity.id
_entity.type
_entity.pdbx_description
1 polymer ?
#
loop_
_entity_poly.entity_id
_entity_poly.type
_entity_poly.pdbx_seq_one_letter_code
_entity_poly.pdbx_strand_id
1 'polypeptide(L)'
;MLRELKAQVQKLLKTLKDTIPVIAKAMERVRMKMLILSYQGIRTRSFIQRNKDSLRSIRPRFNRYTEIAAKLKELLTERKALLAEKKELSPLKIGEHRRLSQRIAALTEDVEELKSEKTRILSDLHRADDSEMKEVKKWVTDMETELQKAETVDARFSGELDAALAEYHGLEEKSAGLDQTELWAARLELRPETEKEAASKVQDAYGIKYDPAIMDMARVQVKELSGEKWTFEQKRSIQEVLRKNKAEGHGRENQPQRRRRPREQER
;
A
#
# COMPACT_ATOMS: atom_id res chain seq x y z
N MET A 1 49.14 -31.08 -18.82
CA MET A 1 49.02 -29.70 -19.33
C MET A 1 47.68 -29.44 -20.05
N LEU A 2 47.53 -29.61 -21.38
CA LEU A 2 46.28 -29.25 -22.10
C LEU A 2 45.02 -30.03 -21.66
N ARG A 3 45.15 -31.33 -21.33
CA ARG A 3 44.03 -32.16 -20.86
C ARG A 3 43.57 -31.78 -19.44
N GLU A 4 44.50 -31.40 -18.56
CA GLU A 4 44.19 -30.95 -17.20
C GLU A 4 43.51 -29.59 -17.20
N LEU A 5 43.97 -28.66 -18.05
CA LEU A 5 43.31 -27.37 -18.23
C LEU A 5 41.88 -27.55 -18.75
N LYS A 6 41.67 -28.43 -19.73
CA LYS A 6 40.33 -28.75 -20.24
C LYS A 6 39.43 -29.35 -19.15
N ALA A 7 39.95 -30.23 -18.31
CA ALA A 7 39.20 -30.83 -17.20
C ALA A 7 38.85 -29.82 -16.10
N GLN A 8 39.77 -28.89 -15.77
CA GLN A 8 39.51 -27.81 -14.82
C GLN A 8 38.48 -26.80 -15.37
N VAL A 9 38.58 -26.45 -16.66
CA VAL A 9 37.58 -25.62 -17.35
C VAL A 9 36.21 -26.31 -17.37
N GLN A 10 36.14 -27.60 -17.65
CA GLN A 10 34.88 -28.37 -17.58
C GLN A 10 34.30 -28.42 -16.17
N LYS A 11 35.14 -28.55 -15.14
CA LYS A 11 34.71 -28.53 -13.74
C LYS A 11 34.18 -27.15 -13.34
N LEU A 12 34.86 -26.07 -13.73
CA LEU A 12 34.40 -24.69 -13.52
C LEU A 12 33.08 -24.42 -14.24
N LEU A 13 32.97 -24.79 -15.52
CA LEU A 13 31.72 -24.68 -16.29
C LEU A 13 30.57 -25.46 -15.64
N LYS A 14 30.84 -26.64 -15.07
CA LYS A 14 29.85 -27.42 -14.33
C LYS A 14 29.44 -26.74 -13.03
N THR A 15 30.40 -26.26 -12.22
CA THR A 15 30.12 -25.53 -10.99
C THR A 15 29.33 -24.24 -11.25
N LEU A 16 29.63 -23.52 -12.34
CA LEU A 16 28.87 -22.35 -12.78
C LEU A 16 27.44 -22.72 -13.21
N LYS A 17 27.27 -23.83 -13.96
CA LYS A 17 25.95 -24.35 -14.33
C LYS A 17 25.10 -24.77 -13.13
N ASP A 18 25.72 -25.34 -12.09
CA ASP A 18 25.03 -25.67 -10.85
C ASP A 18 24.68 -24.40 -10.03
N THR A 19 25.39 -23.29 -10.25
CA THR A 19 25.18 -22.01 -9.54
C THR A 19 24.00 -21.21 -10.11
N ILE A 20 23.78 -21.25 -11.43
CA ILE A 20 22.70 -20.49 -12.09
C ILE A 20 21.31 -20.79 -11.51
N PRO A 21 20.87 -22.06 -11.38
CA PRO A 21 19.57 -22.39 -10.79
C PRO A 21 19.44 -21.94 -9.33
N VAL A 22 20.53 -21.99 -8.56
CA VAL A 22 20.55 -21.58 -7.15
C VAL A 22 20.34 -20.08 -7.03
N ILE A 23 21.06 -19.28 -7.83
CA ILE A 23 20.90 -17.82 -7.84
C ILE A 23 19.52 -17.45 -8.39
N ALA A 24 19.07 -18.07 -9.49
CA ALA A 24 17.73 -17.82 -10.03
C ALA A 24 16.64 -18.02 -8.96
N LYS A 25 16.72 -19.12 -8.21
CA LYS A 25 15.79 -19.41 -7.11
C LYS A 25 15.89 -18.39 -5.98
N ALA A 26 17.09 -17.94 -5.62
CA ALA A 26 17.26 -16.88 -4.62
C ALA A 26 16.64 -15.55 -5.08
N MET A 27 16.90 -15.14 -6.33
CA MET A 27 16.35 -13.91 -6.89
C MET A 27 14.83 -13.92 -6.97
N GLU A 28 14.23 -15.03 -7.42
CA GLU A 28 12.77 -15.13 -7.47
C GLU A 28 12.14 -15.23 -6.07
N ARG A 29 12.82 -15.80 -5.07
CA ARG A 29 12.38 -15.72 -3.66
C ARG A 29 12.35 -14.28 -3.13
N VAL A 30 13.39 -13.49 -3.43
CA VAL A 30 13.42 -12.07 -3.07
C VAL A 30 12.32 -11.31 -3.83
N ARG A 31 12.14 -11.59 -5.12
CA ARG A 31 11.04 -11.02 -5.93
C ARG A 31 9.66 -11.35 -5.34
N MET A 32 9.44 -12.57 -4.85
CA MET A 32 8.21 -12.95 -4.14
C MET A 32 7.97 -12.05 -2.93
N LYS A 33 9.00 -11.84 -2.10
CA LYS A 33 8.95 -10.96 -0.94
C LYS A 33 8.61 -9.53 -1.37
N MET A 34 9.26 -9.01 -2.41
CA MET A 34 8.97 -7.69 -2.97
C MET A 34 7.52 -7.58 -3.46
N LEU A 35 6.97 -8.59 -4.14
CA LEU A 35 5.57 -8.60 -4.60
C LEU A 35 4.58 -8.48 -3.45
N ILE A 36 4.81 -9.24 -2.37
CA ILE A 36 3.98 -9.19 -1.16
C ILE A 36 4.05 -7.79 -0.53
N LEU A 37 5.27 -7.25 -0.34
CA LEU A 37 5.47 -5.93 0.26
C LEU A 37 4.89 -4.80 -0.60
N SER A 38 5.08 -4.85 -1.92
CA SER A 38 4.47 -3.93 -2.87
C SER A 38 2.96 -3.95 -2.80
N TYR A 39 2.34 -5.14 -2.76
CA TYR A 39 0.89 -5.28 -2.59
C TYR A 39 0.41 -4.60 -1.29
N GLN A 40 1.08 -4.92 -0.18
CA GLN A 40 0.73 -4.40 1.14
C GLN A 40 0.90 -2.88 1.20
N GLY A 41 1.99 -2.35 0.64
CA GLY A 41 2.26 -0.91 0.55
C GLY A 41 1.24 -0.18 -0.30
N ILE A 42 0.95 -0.64 -1.53
CA ILE A 42 -0.04 -0.01 -2.41
C ILE A 42 -1.40 0.08 -1.72
N ARG A 43 -1.86 -1.03 -1.14
CA ARG A 43 -3.13 -1.07 -0.41
C ARG A 43 -3.17 -0.11 0.76
N THR A 44 -2.09 -0.04 1.54
CA THR A 44 -1.99 0.84 2.71
C THR A 44 -2.02 2.30 2.29
N ARG A 45 -1.27 2.68 1.24
CA ARG A 45 -1.32 4.02 0.67
C ARG A 45 -2.70 4.40 0.13
N SER A 46 -3.42 3.48 -0.53
CA SER A 46 -4.81 3.72 -0.95
C SER A 46 -5.75 3.95 0.23
N PHE A 47 -5.55 3.24 1.35
CA PHE A 47 -6.30 3.51 2.59
C PHE A 47 -5.96 4.89 3.17
N ILE A 48 -4.67 5.22 3.30
CA ILE A 48 -4.19 6.52 3.78
C ILE A 48 -4.81 7.66 2.96
N GLN A 49 -4.75 7.56 1.63
CA GLN A 49 -5.24 8.61 0.74
C GLN A 49 -6.75 8.84 0.89
N ARG A 50 -7.57 7.78 0.84
CA ARG A 50 -9.03 7.89 0.99
C ARG A 50 -9.45 8.50 2.33
N ASN A 51 -8.75 8.15 3.40
CA ASN A 51 -9.05 8.69 4.73
C ASN A 51 -8.57 10.13 4.89
N LYS A 52 -7.42 10.50 4.31
CA LYS A 52 -6.98 11.91 4.21
C LYS A 52 -8.00 12.76 3.46
N ASP A 53 -8.55 12.27 2.37
CA ASP A 53 -9.55 12.99 1.59
C ASP A 53 -10.86 13.15 2.37
N SER A 54 -11.28 12.11 3.09
CA SER A 54 -12.45 12.16 3.95
C SER A 54 -12.28 13.15 5.11
N LEU A 55 -11.12 13.14 5.79
CA LEU A 55 -10.78 14.10 6.84
C LEU A 55 -10.71 15.53 6.29
N ARG A 56 -10.13 15.73 5.09
CA ARG A 56 -10.06 17.05 4.45
C ARG A 56 -11.45 17.64 4.20
N SER A 57 -12.44 16.81 3.91
CA SER A 57 -13.83 17.25 3.75
C SER A 57 -14.51 17.56 5.09
N ILE A 58 -14.36 16.70 6.10
CA ILE A 58 -15.14 16.79 7.34
C ILE A 58 -14.52 17.74 8.37
N ARG A 59 -13.18 17.72 8.51
CA ARG A 59 -12.46 18.44 9.58
C ARG A 59 -12.70 19.95 9.58
N PRO A 60 -12.69 20.68 8.44
CA PRO A 60 -12.94 22.12 8.45
C PRO A 60 -14.33 22.48 8.97
N ARG A 61 -15.36 21.71 8.57
CA ARG A 61 -16.74 21.89 9.01
C ARG A 61 -16.89 21.58 10.50
N PHE A 62 -16.30 20.47 10.95
CA PHE A 62 -16.30 20.09 12.35
C PHE A 62 -15.62 21.16 13.23
N ASN A 63 -14.45 21.67 12.82
CA ASN A 63 -13.75 22.73 13.53
C ASN A 63 -14.60 24.01 13.60
N ARG A 64 -15.18 24.42 12.47
CA ARG A 64 -16.06 25.61 12.44
C ARG A 64 -17.28 25.43 13.34
N TYR A 65 -17.90 24.25 13.35
CA TYR A 65 -18.99 23.94 14.28
C TYR A 65 -18.54 24.12 15.74
N THR A 66 -17.37 23.57 16.11
CA THR A 66 -16.86 23.68 17.49
C THR A 66 -16.57 25.12 17.90
N GLU A 67 -16.02 25.93 16.98
CA GLU A 67 -15.80 27.36 17.20
C GLU A 67 -17.11 28.12 17.41
N ILE A 68 -18.12 27.86 16.56
CA ILE A 68 -19.44 28.50 16.68
C ILE A 68 -20.12 28.09 17.99
N ALA A 69 -20.06 26.81 18.35
CA ALA A 69 -20.64 26.31 19.60
C ALA A 69 -20.02 27.00 20.83
N ALA A 70 -18.70 27.21 20.82
CA ALA A 70 -18.01 27.96 21.86
C ALA A 70 -18.44 29.44 21.90
N LYS A 71 -18.44 30.13 20.75
CA LYS A 71 -18.86 31.53 20.63
C LYS A 71 -20.32 31.75 21.06
N LEU A 72 -21.23 30.87 20.64
CA LEU A 72 -22.63 30.93 21.04
C LEU A 72 -22.78 30.85 22.56
N LYS A 73 -22.02 29.98 23.23
CA LYS A 73 -22.04 29.86 24.69
C LYS A 73 -21.60 31.17 25.35
N GLU A 74 -20.55 31.81 24.85
CA GLU A 74 -20.04 33.09 25.35
C GLU A 74 -21.07 34.22 25.15
N LEU A 75 -21.56 34.41 23.93
CA LEU A 75 -22.50 35.48 23.59
C LEU A 75 -23.84 35.32 24.33
N LEU A 76 -24.35 34.10 24.46
CA LEU A 76 -25.57 33.84 25.24
C LEU A 76 -25.38 34.16 26.72
N THR A 77 -24.19 33.91 27.26
CA THR A 77 -23.85 34.25 28.65
C THR A 77 -23.74 35.77 28.84
N GLU A 78 -23.07 36.48 27.94
CA GLU A 78 -22.99 37.95 27.94
C GLU A 78 -24.38 38.57 27.83
N ARG A 79 -25.18 38.12 26.86
CA ARG A 79 -26.57 38.59 26.67
C ARG A 79 -27.42 38.39 27.91
N LYS A 80 -27.29 37.22 28.57
CA LYS A 80 -28.02 36.93 29.82
C LYS A 80 -27.59 37.86 30.96
N ALA A 81 -26.29 38.16 31.08
CA ALA A 81 -25.77 39.09 32.07
C ALA A 81 -26.29 40.52 31.84
N LEU A 82 -26.26 41.01 30.60
CA LEU A 82 -26.77 42.34 30.26
C LEU A 82 -28.30 42.45 30.44
N LEU A 83 -29.05 41.38 30.18
CA LEU A 83 -30.49 41.33 30.47
C LEU A 83 -30.76 41.44 31.97
N ALA A 84 -29.94 40.79 32.80
CA ALA A 84 -30.05 40.90 34.25
C ALA A 84 -29.67 42.30 34.74
N GLU A 85 -28.57 42.87 34.25
CA GLU A 85 -28.15 44.25 34.57
C GLU A 85 -29.24 45.26 34.22
N LYS A 86 -29.81 45.16 33.01
CA LYS A 86 -30.90 46.03 32.56
C LYS A 86 -32.15 45.92 33.45
N LYS A 87 -32.44 44.74 34.01
CA LYS A 87 -33.60 44.50 34.86
C LYS A 87 -33.47 45.16 36.23
N GLU A 88 -32.27 45.15 36.81
CA GLU A 88 -31.96 45.78 38.10
C GLU A 88 -31.76 47.31 37.98
N LEU A 89 -31.65 47.81 36.75
CA LEU A 89 -31.39 49.22 36.48
C LEU A 89 -32.61 50.10 36.77
N SER A 90 -32.40 51.14 37.60
CA SER A 90 -33.46 52.13 37.91
C SER A 90 -34.12 52.68 36.63
N PRO A 91 -35.47 52.76 36.59
CA PRO A 91 -36.20 53.30 35.43
C PRO A 91 -35.80 54.74 35.05
N LEU A 92 -35.25 55.51 35.99
CA LEU A 92 -34.83 56.89 35.76
C LEU A 92 -33.56 57.00 34.89
N LYS A 93 -32.79 55.92 34.73
CA LYS A 93 -31.55 55.88 33.95
C LYS A 93 -31.79 55.58 32.47
N ILE A 94 -32.56 56.42 31.78
CA ILE A 94 -33.00 56.20 30.39
C ILE A 94 -31.83 55.98 29.41
N GLY A 95 -30.73 56.73 29.56
CA GLY A 95 -29.55 56.60 28.70
C GLY A 95 -28.87 55.22 28.81
N GLU A 96 -28.70 54.72 30.04
CA GLU A 96 -28.13 53.39 30.29
C GLU A 96 -29.08 52.29 29.79
N HIS A 97 -30.40 52.43 29.98
CA HIS A 97 -31.40 51.52 29.40
C HIS A 97 -31.30 51.42 27.87
N ARG A 98 -31.13 52.56 27.18
CA ARG A 98 -30.98 52.60 25.73
C ARG A 98 -29.68 51.92 25.30
N ARG A 99 -28.56 52.19 25.97
CA ARG A 99 -27.26 51.56 25.69
C ARG A 99 -27.32 50.03 25.86
N LEU A 100 -27.84 49.54 26.98
CA LEU A 100 -27.98 48.11 27.23
C LEU A 100 -28.91 47.46 26.20
N SER A 101 -30.00 48.13 25.82
CA SER A 101 -30.92 47.62 24.79
C SER A 101 -30.23 47.48 23.43
N GLN A 102 -29.42 48.46 23.03
CA GLN A 102 -28.66 48.40 21.77
C GLN A 102 -27.65 47.26 21.79
N ARG A 103 -26.90 47.08 22.90
CA ARG A 103 -25.94 45.97 23.02
C ARG A 103 -26.63 44.61 23.01
N ILE A 104 -27.74 44.46 23.73
CA ILE A 104 -28.56 43.23 23.73
C ILE A 104 -29.10 42.93 22.33
N ALA A 105 -29.54 43.95 21.58
CA ALA A 105 -30.01 43.77 20.21
C ALA A 105 -28.89 43.26 19.30
N ALA A 106 -27.71 43.89 19.32
CA ALA A 106 -26.55 43.44 18.55
C ALA A 106 -26.13 42.00 18.90
N LEU A 107 -26.04 41.66 20.19
CA LEU A 107 -25.74 40.29 20.62
C LEU A 107 -26.82 39.28 20.20
N THR A 108 -28.08 39.71 20.09
CA THR A 108 -29.16 38.85 19.64
C THR A 108 -29.02 38.55 18.16
N GLU A 109 -28.67 39.55 17.35
CA GLU A 109 -28.36 39.38 15.93
C GLU A 109 -27.19 38.41 15.72
N ASP A 110 -26.05 38.65 16.37
CA ASP A 110 -24.87 37.78 16.30
C ASP A 110 -25.21 36.32 16.67
N VAL A 111 -26.04 36.12 17.70
CA VAL A 111 -26.48 34.78 18.13
C VAL A 111 -27.35 34.10 17.07
N GLU A 112 -28.28 34.81 16.44
CA GLU A 112 -29.16 34.22 15.41
C GLU A 112 -28.39 33.92 14.11
N GLU A 113 -27.42 34.77 13.74
CA GLU A 113 -26.51 34.49 12.62
C GLU A 113 -25.69 33.22 12.87
N LEU A 114 -25.06 33.11 14.05
CA LEU A 114 -24.27 31.95 14.42
C LEU A 114 -25.11 30.67 14.54
N LYS A 115 -26.35 30.75 15.04
CA LYS A 115 -27.28 29.60 15.04
C LYS A 115 -27.63 29.16 13.62
N SER A 116 -27.84 30.10 12.71
CA SER A 116 -28.14 29.82 11.30
C SER A 116 -26.95 29.13 10.62
N GLU A 117 -25.74 29.65 10.82
CA GLU A 117 -24.51 29.02 10.31
C GLU A 117 -24.30 27.62 10.91
N LYS A 118 -24.49 27.47 12.23
CA LYS A 118 -24.40 26.17 12.90
C LYS A 118 -25.38 25.14 12.33
N THR A 119 -26.61 25.56 12.07
CA THR A 119 -27.67 24.71 11.47
C THR A 119 -27.28 24.27 10.07
N ARG A 120 -26.71 25.19 9.27
CA ARG A 120 -26.16 24.86 7.95
C ARG A 120 -25.04 23.82 8.05
N ILE A 121 -24.10 23.97 8.98
CA ILE A 121 -23.01 23.00 9.15
C ILE A 121 -23.53 21.62 9.58
N LEU A 122 -24.53 21.57 10.48
CA LEU A 122 -25.18 20.31 10.84
C LEU A 122 -25.79 19.65 9.60
N SER A 123 -26.50 20.41 8.77
CA SER A 123 -27.08 19.91 7.52
C SER A 123 -26.00 19.40 6.54
N ASP A 124 -24.91 20.15 6.35
CA ASP A 124 -23.76 19.77 5.50
C ASP A 124 -23.08 18.48 5.99
N LEU A 125 -23.11 18.22 7.29
CA LEU A 125 -22.59 16.99 7.91
C LEU A 125 -23.65 15.89 8.04
N HIS A 126 -24.85 16.10 7.48
CA HIS A 126 -26.00 15.22 7.59
C HIS A 126 -26.31 14.84 9.05
N ARG A 127 -26.24 15.82 9.96
CA ARG A 127 -26.54 15.69 11.39
C ARG A 127 -27.86 16.36 11.71
N ALA A 128 -28.71 15.71 12.49
CA ALA A 128 -30.00 16.25 12.89
C ALA A 128 -29.85 17.36 13.95
N ASP A 129 -28.99 17.14 14.94
CA ASP A 129 -28.75 18.07 16.04
C ASP A 129 -27.35 17.92 16.67
N ASP A 130 -27.10 18.73 17.70
CA ASP A 130 -25.83 18.75 18.44
C ASP A 130 -25.47 17.43 19.10
N SER A 131 -26.46 16.60 19.46
CA SER A 131 -26.22 15.34 20.14
C SER A 131 -25.51 14.33 19.25
N GLU A 132 -25.63 14.45 17.92
CA GLU A 132 -24.95 13.61 16.93
C GLU A 132 -23.52 14.07 16.65
N MET A 133 -23.14 15.29 17.03
CA MET A 133 -21.77 15.81 16.81
C MET A 133 -20.71 15.08 17.64
N LYS A 134 -21.11 14.36 18.69
CA LYS A 134 -20.24 13.42 19.42
C LYS A 134 -19.73 12.29 18.52
N GLU A 135 -20.55 11.85 17.56
CA GLU A 135 -20.20 10.79 16.61
C GLU A 135 -19.22 11.30 15.57
N VAL A 136 -19.43 12.53 15.08
CA VAL A 136 -18.48 13.20 14.17
C VAL A 136 -17.13 13.38 14.87
N LYS A 137 -17.13 13.85 16.13
CA LYS A 137 -15.90 13.98 16.93
C LYS A 137 -15.17 12.65 17.07
N LYS A 138 -15.91 11.59 17.43
CA LYS A 138 -15.36 10.24 17.57
C LYS A 138 -14.78 9.76 16.23
N TRP A 139 -15.54 9.90 15.15
CA TRP A 139 -15.10 9.52 13.81
C TRP A 139 -13.82 10.25 13.40
N VAL A 140 -13.71 11.56 13.62
CA VAL A 140 -12.50 12.34 13.32
C VAL A 140 -11.30 11.80 14.12
N THR A 141 -11.49 11.56 15.42
CA THR A 141 -10.43 11.08 16.32
C THR A 141 -9.96 9.67 15.96
N ASP A 142 -10.91 8.76 15.72
CA ASP A 142 -10.64 7.37 15.31
C ASP A 142 -9.91 7.38 13.96
N MET A 143 -10.35 8.21 13.01
CA MET A 143 -9.75 8.33 11.69
C MET A 143 -8.31 8.86 11.74
N GLU A 144 -8.05 9.90 12.52
CA GLU A 144 -6.70 10.44 12.73
C GLU A 144 -5.77 9.39 13.35
N THR A 145 -6.27 8.62 14.33
CA THR A 145 -5.51 7.56 14.99
C THR A 145 -5.18 6.41 14.03
N GLU A 146 -6.16 5.93 13.27
CA GLU A 146 -5.96 4.86 12.29
C GLU A 146 -5.05 5.31 11.14
N LEU A 147 -5.13 6.59 10.75
CA LEU A 147 -4.24 7.17 9.75
C LEU A 147 -2.78 7.16 10.22
N GLN A 148 -2.52 7.58 11.47
CA GLN A 148 -1.16 7.57 12.04
C GLN A 148 -0.59 6.14 12.11
N LYS A 149 -1.40 5.16 12.50
CA LYS A 149 -1.00 3.74 12.48
C LYS A 149 -0.69 3.27 11.06
N ALA A 150 -1.55 3.60 10.09
CA ALA A 150 -1.37 3.21 8.70
C ALA A 150 -0.09 3.82 8.09
N GLU A 151 0.22 5.09 8.37
CA GLU A 151 1.45 5.74 7.92
C GLU A 151 2.71 5.08 8.50
N THR A 152 2.66 4.68 9.77
CA THR A 152 3.75 3.92 10.41
C THR A 152 3.95 2.56 9.73
N VAL A 153 2.85 1.87 9.41
CA VAL A 153 2.89 0.58 8.71
C VAL A 153 3.39 0.73 7.27
N ASP A 154 2.99 1.77 6.54
CA ASP A 154 3.48 2.06 5.18
C ASP A 154 4.98 2.38 5.16
N ALA A 155 5.47 3.14 6.15
CA ALA A 155 6.90 3.41 6.30
C ALA A 155 7.69 2.12 6.54
N ARG A 156 7.16 1.21 7.37
CA ARG A 156 7.76 -0.12 7.60
C ARG A 156 7.81 -0.93 6.29
N PHE A 157 6.70 -1.04 5.57
CA PHE A 157 6.67 -1.81 4.31
C PHE A 157 7.60 -1.23 3.25
N SER A 158 7.68 0.10 3.17
CA SER A 158 8.63 0.77 2.26
C SER A 158 10.07 0.43 2.63
N GLY A 159 10.44 0.50 3.91
CA GLY A 159 11.79 0.12 4.36
C GLY A 159 12.11 -1.37 4.14
N GLU A 160 11.15 -2.27 4.36
CA GLU A 160 11.33 -3.70 4.07
C GLU A 160 11.45 -3.98 2.56
N LEU A 161 10.75 -3.20 1.73
CA LEU A 161 10.83 -3.29 0.27
C LEU A 161 12.18 -2.81 -0.23
N ASP A 162 12.70 -1.70 0.31
CA ASP A 162 14.04 -1.20 0.00
C ASP A 162 15.13 -2.20 0.38
N ALA A 163 15.00 -2.84 1.55
CA ALA A 163 15.92 -3.89 1.98
C ALA A 163 15.88 -5.12 1.07
N ALA A 164 14.68 -5.55 0.63
CA ALA A 164 14.53 -6.64 -0.33
C ALA A 164 15.11 -6.27 -1.70
N LEU A 165 14.95 -5.01 -2.14
CA LEU A 165 15.53 -4.53 -3.39
C LEU A 165 17.07 -4.49 -3.33
N ALA A 166 17.65 -4.09 -2.19
CA ALA A 166 19.09 -4.15 -1.97
C ALA A 166 19.62 -5.60 -1.99
N GLU A 167 18.89 -6.54 -1.37
CA GLU A 167 19.21 -7.97 -1.45
C GLU A 167 19.18 -8.48 -2.90
N TYR A 168 18.17 -8.07 -3.66
CA TYR A 168 18.02 -8.41 -5.07
C TYR A 168 19.22 -7.90 -5.91
N HIS A 169 19.61 -6.63 -5.76
CA HIS A 169 20.79 -6.08 -6.45
C HIS A 169 22.09 -6.75 -6.00
N GLY A 170 22.22 -7.11 -4.73
CA GLY A 170 23.36 -7.90 -4.25
C GLY A 170 23.46 -9.29 -4.91
N LEU A 171 22.33 -9.89 -5.32
CA LEU A 171 22.32 -11.12 -6.13
C LEU A 171 22.69 -10.86 -7.60
N GLU A 172 22.29 -9.71 -8.16
CA GLU A 172 22.73 -9.28 -9.50
C GLU A 172 24.25 -9.09 -9.55
N GLU A 173 24.83 -8.39 -8.58
CA GLU A 173 26.28 -8.19 -8.50
C GLU A 173 27.04 -9.53 -8.39
N LYS A 174 26.58 -10.42 -7.50
CA LYS A 174 27.20 -11.75 -7.33
C LYS A 174 27.11 -12.63 -8.58
N SER A 175 26.13 -12.36 -9.45
CA SER A 175 25.89 -13.15 -10.66
C SER A 175 26.38 -12.48 -11.94
N ALA A 176 27.00 -11.29 -11.86
CA ALA A 176 27.46 -10.54 -13.02
C ALA A 176 28.43 -11.33 -13.94
N GLY A 177 29.20 -12.27 -13.38
CA GLY A 177 30.11 -13.15 -14.13
C GLY A 177 29.46 -14.40 -14.75
N LEU A 178 28.16 -14.62 -14.54
CA LEU A 178 27.41 -15.75 -15.09
C LEU A 178 26.80 -15.41 -16.46
N ASP A 179 26.40 -16.45 -17.20
CA ASP A 179 25.60 -16.27 -18.40
C ASP A 179 24.22 -15.70 -18.02
N GLN A 180 24.03 -14.41 -18.31
CA GLN A 180 22.81 -13.68 -17.98
C GLN A 180 21.59 -14.20 -18.74
N THR A 181 21.78 -14.75 -19.94
CA THR A 181 20.68 -15.31 -20.74
C THR A 181 20.18 -16.60 -20.10
N GLU A 182 21.09 -17.50 -19.71
CA GLU A 182 20.75 -18.74 -19.00
C GLU A 182 20.15 -18.43 -17.62
N LEU A 183 20.71 -17.47 -16.87
CA LEU A 183 20.15 -17.03 -15.58
C LEU A 183 18.72 -16.52 -15.72
N TRP A 184 18.45 -15.72 -16.74
CA TRP A 184 17.10 -15.22 -16.97
C TRP A 184 16.11 -16.27 -17.42
N ALA A 185 16.53 -17.19 -18.28
CA ALA A 185 15.70 -18.33 -18.64
C ALA A 185 15.31 -19.13 -17.39
N ALA A 186 16.28 -19.45 -16.52
CA ALA A 186 16.03 -20.17 -15.27
C ALA A 186 15.06 -19.42 -14.33
N ARG A 187 15.19 -18.09 -14.24
CA ARG A 187 14.27 -17.25 -13.46
C ARG A 187 12.86 -17.23 -14.04
N LEU A 188 12.71 -17.08 -15.35
CA LEU A 188 11.40 -17.08 -16.02
C LEU A 188 10.71 -18.44 -15.95
N GLU A 189 11.45 -19.55 -15.84
CA GLU A 189 10.86 -20.87 -15.55
C GLU A 189 10.25 -20.94 -14.14
N LEU A 190 10.89 -20.32 -13.14
CA LEU A 190 10.43 -20.31 -11.74
C LEU A 190 9.34 -19.27 -11.46
N ARG A 191 9.31 -18.18 -12.23
CA ARG A 191 8.48 -17.01 -11.96
C ARG A 191 6.98 -17.30 -11.87
N PRO A 192 6.34 -18.09 -12.76
CA PRO A 192 4.90 -18.32 -12.68
C PRO A 192 4.46 -18.94 -11.35
N GLU A 193 5.19 -19.93 -10.85
CA GLU A 193 4.87 -20.57 -9.56
C GLU A 193 5.17 -19.63 -8.39
N THR A 194 6.26 -18.86 -8.49
CA THR A 194 6.65 -17.88 -7.48
C THR A 194 5.60 -16.76 -7.33
N GLU A 195 5.11 -16.22 -8.45
CA GLU A 195 4.07 -15.18 -8.44
C GLU A 195 2.73 -15.73 -7.96
N LYS A 196 2.41 -16.98 -8.29
CA LYS A 196 1.23 -17.67 -7.78
C LYS A 196 1.33 -17.89 -6.27
N GLU A 197 2.49 -18.30 -5.75
CA GLU A 197 2.74 -18.44 -4.32
C GLU A 197 2.61 -17.10 -3.58
N ALA A 198 3.17 -16.02 -4.14
CA ALA A 198 2.99 -14.66 -3.60
C ALA A 198 1.50 -14.28 -3.53
N ALA A 199 0.77 -14.49 -4.63
CA ALA A 199 -0.65 -14.17 -4.70
C ALA A 199 -1.46 -15.00 -3.70
N SER A 200 -1.17 -16.29 -3.55
CA SER A 200 -1.81 -17.16 -2.55
C SER A 200 -1.56 -16.64 -1.13
N LYS A 201 -0.31 -16.33 -0.76
CA LYS A 201 0.01 -15.82 0.58
C LYS A 201 -0.71 -14.52 0.91
N VAL A 202 -0.79 -13.62 -0.06
CA VAL A 202 -1.54 -12.36 0.10
C VAL A 202 -3.04 -12.66 0.20
N GLN A 203 -3.56 -13.55 -0.64
CA GLN A 203 -4.97 -13.93 -0.60
C GLN A 203 -5.34 -14.59 0.73
N ASP A 204 -4.48 -15.44 1.29
CA ASP A 204 -4.68 -16.06 2.61
C ASP A 204 -4.68 -15.00 3.72
N ALA A 205 -3.80 -14.01 3.64
CA ALA A 205 -3.70 -12.93 4.63
C ALA A 205 -4.89 -11.96 4.60
N TYR A 206 -5.47 -11.73 3.41
CA TYR A 206 -6.51 -10.71 3.23
C TYR A 206 -7.92 -11.27 2.96
N GLY A 207 -8.03 -12.56 2.66
CA GLY A 207 -9.29 -13.27 2.38
C GLY A 207 -10.15 -12.54 1.36
N ILE A 208 -11.40 -12.26 1.73
CA ILE A 208 -12.38 -11.54 0.90
C ILE A 208 -11.88 -10.13 0.52
N LYS A 209 -10.97 -9.55 1.30
CA LYS A 209 -10.41 -8.23 1.00
C LYS A 209 -9.23 -8.29 0.03
N TYR A 210 -8.86 -9.47 -0.49
CA TYR A 210 -7.87 -9.58 -1.55
C TYR A 210 -8.35 -8.86 -2.82
N ASP A 211 -7.42 -8.26 -3.54
CA ASP A 211 -7.72 -7.46 -4.74
C ASP A 211 -6.71 -7.83 -5.85
N PRO A 212 -7.13 -8.58 -6.88
CA PRO A 212 -6.26 -8.95 -7.99
C PRO A 212 -5.64 -7.75 -8.72
N ALA A 213 -6.33 -6.61 -8.80
CA ALA A 213 -5.82 -5.43 -9.48
C ALA A 213 -4.63 -4.82 -8.72
N ILE A 214 -4.63 -4.87 -7.39
CA ILE A 214 -3.48 -4.46 -6.58
C ILE A 214 -2.29 -5.41 -6.81
N MET A 215 -2.54 -6.71 -7.00
CA MET A 215 -1.48 -7.66 -7.35
C MET A 215 -0.87 -7.35 -8.72
N ASP A 216 -1.68 -6.99 -9.71
CA ASP A 216 -1.18 -6.55 -11.02
C ASP A 216 -0.32 -5.29 -10.92
N MET A 217 -0.77 -4.29 -10.14
CA MET A 217 0.03 -3.09 -9.87
C MET A 217 1.34 -3.43 -9.14
N ALA A 218 1.32 -4.37 -8.20
CA ALA A 218 2.52 -4.84 -7.51
C ALA A 218 3.51 -5.50 -8.48
N ARG A 219 3.04 -6.32 -9.45
CA ARG A 219 3.90 -6.90 -10.49
C ARG A 219 4.59 -5.83 -11.33
N VAL A 220 3.84 -4.80 -11.72
CA VAL A 220 4.39 -3.65 -12.48
C VAL A 220 5.42 -2.91 -11.64
N GLN A 221 5.10 -2.56 -10.40
CA GLN A 221 6.01 -1.86 -9.50
C GLN A 221 7.31 -2.65 -9.29
N VAL A 222 7.23 -3.95 -8.97
CA VAL A 222 8.43 -4.78 -8.75
C VAL A 222 9.27 -4.89 -10.02
N LYS A 223 8.63 -5.02 -11.20
CA LYS A 223 9.35 -5.02 -12.48
C LYS A 223 10.11 -3.70 -12.72
N GLU A 224 9.49 -2.57 -12.38
CA GLU A 224 10.10 -1.24 -12.50
C GLU A 224 11.25 -1.05 -11.51
N LEU A 225 11.04 -1.39 -10.23
CA LEU A 225 12.05 -1.29 -9.17
C LEU A 225 13.27 -2.18 -9.45
N SER A 226 13.05 -3.42 -9.86
CA SER A 226 14.11 -4.37 -10.21
C SER A 226 14.83 -4.03 -11.53
N GLY A 227 14.44 -2.96 -12.23
CA GLY A 227 15.11 -2.53 -13.46
C GLY A 227 15.03 -3.55 -14.61
N GLU A 228 14.04 -4.45 -14.61
CA GLU A 228 13.90 -5.53 -15.60
C GLU A 228 13.47 -4.98 -16.98
N LYS A 229 14.40 -4.33 -17.68
CA LYS A 229 14.24 -3.82 -19.04
C LYS A 229 15.08 -4.64 -20.01
N TRP A 230 14.41 -5.16 -21.04
CA TRP A 230 14.98 -6.08 -22.02
C TRP A 230 15.00 -5.46 -23.40
N THR A 231 16.14 -5.51 -24.09
CA THR A 231 16.18 -5.27 -25.54
C THR A 231 15.46 -6.40 -26.27
N PHE A 232 15.05 -6.14 -27.51
CA PHE A 232 14.39 -7.15 -28.35
C PHE A 232 15.27 -8.40 -28.53
N GLU A 233 16.57 -8.21 -28.75
CA GLU A 233 17.54 -9.29 -28.95
C GLU A 233 17.68 -10.18 -27.72
N GLN A 234 17.79 -9.58 -26.53
CA GLN A 234 17.87 -10.34 -25.29
C GLN A 234 16.60 -11.16 -25.03
N LYS A 235 15.41 -10.60 -25.31
CA LYS A 235 14.15 -11.37 -25.22
C LYS A 235 14.16 -12.59 -26.12
N ARG A 236 14.67 -12.44 -27.36
CA ARG A 236 14.77 -13.53 -28.33
C ARG A 236 15.72 -14.62 -27.84
N SER A 237 16.91 -14.25 -27.39
CA SER A 237 17.91 -15.20 -26.87
C SER A 237 17.39 -15.97 -25.65
N ILE A 238 16.70 -15.29 -24.71
CA ILE A 238 16.09 -15.96 -23.57
C ILE A 238 15.00 -16.94 -24.02
N GLN A 239 14.15 -16.57 -24.98
CA GLN A 239 13.12 -17.47 -25.52
C GLN A 239 13.71 -18.69 -26.21
N GLU A 240 14.85 -18.55 -26.90
CA GLU A 240 15.56 -19.68 -27.51
C GLU A 240 16.10 -20.65 -26.45
N VAL A 241 16.70 -20.14 -25.37
CA VAL A 241 17.15 -20.98 -24.24
C VAL A 241 15.97 -21.70 -23.60
N LEU A 242 14.86 -21.01 -23.33
CA LEU A 242 13.64 -21.64 -22.80
C LEU A 242 13.09 -22.76 -23.70
N ARG A 243 13.14 -22.58 -25.02
CA ARG A 243 12.74 -23.62 -25.98
C ARG A 243 13.67 -24.82 -25.93
N LYS A 244 14.99 -24.61 -25.86
CA LYS A 244 15.99 -25.68 -25.72
C LYS A 244 15.79 -26.46 -24.41
N ASN A 245 15.64 -25.76 -23.29
CA ASN A 245 15.40 -26.38 -21.97
C ASN A 245 14.16 -27.28 -21.98
N LYS A 246 13.05 -26.82 -22.58
CA LYS A 246 11.83 -27.63 -22.73
C LYS A 246 12.03 -28.86 -23.61
N ALA A 247 12.76 -28.73 -24.71
CA ALA A 247 13.07 -29.85 -25.61
C ALA A 247 13.99 -30.91 -24.95
N GLU A 248 14.99 -30.47 -24.19
CA GLU A 248 15.91 -31.35 -23.46
C GLU A 248 15.25 -32.04 -22.26
N GLY A 249 14.28 -31.36 -21.61
CA GLY A 249 13.45 -31.94 -20.54
C GLY A 249 12.57 -33.11 -21.04
N HIS A 250 11.90 -32.94 -22.19
CA HIS A 250 11.09 -34.01 -22.80
C HIS A 250 11.94 -35.15 -23.40
N GLY A 251 13.21 -34.90 -23.75
CA GLY A 251 14.13 -35.94 -24.23
C GLY A 251 14.56 -36.95 -23.17
N ARG A 252 14.38 -36.67 -21.87
CA ARG A 252 14.70 -37.60 -20.77
C ARG A 252 13.54 -38.52 -20.36
N GLU A 253 12.29 -38.13 -20.62
CA GLU A 253 11.11 -38.99 -20.34
C GLU A 253 10.88 -40.07 -21.41
N ASN A 254 11.41 -39.89 -22.64
CA ASN A 254 11.19 -40.81 -23.76
C ASN A 254 12.44 -41.63 -24.16
N GLN A 255 13.21 -42.15 -23.21
CA GLN A 255 14.14 -43.27 -23.50
C GLN A 255 13.45 -44.62 -23.23
N PRO A 256 12.98 -45.35 -24.26
CA PRO A 256 12.52 -46.71 -24.04
C PRO A 256 13.71 -47.58 -23.62
N GLN A 257 13.62 -48.18 -22.43
CA GLN A 257 14.50 -49.26 -22.00
C GLN A 257 14.46 -50.36 -23.06
N ARG A 258 15.51 -50.48 -23.87
CA ARG A 258 15.70 -51.62 -24.77
C ARG A 258 15.84 -52.89 -23.93
N ARG A 259 14.72 -53.59 -23.71
CA ARG A 259 14.71 -54.95 -23.18
C ARG A 259 15.51 -55.84 -24.13
N ARG A 260 16.64 -56.38 -23.66
CA ARG A 260 17.41 -57.41 -24.35
C ARG A 260 16.53 -58.67 -24.42
N ARG A 261 16.30 -59.20 -25.63
CA ARG A 261 15.60 -60.48 -25.83
C ARG A 261 16.51 -61.64 -25.37
N PRO A 262 16.02 -62.64 -24.62
CA PRO A 262 16.75 -63.87 -24.38
C PRO A 262 16.81 -64.70 -25.68
N ARG A 263 17.99 -65.26 -25.98
CA ARG A 263 18.15 -66.35 -26.96
C ARG A 263 17.65 -67.63 -26.29
N GLU A 264 16.56 -68.20 -26.79
CA GLU A 264 16.20 -69.58 -26.47
C GLU A 264 17.11 -70.52 -27.29
N GLN A 265 17.78 -71.40 -26.55
CA GLN A 265 18.61 -72.48 -27.08
C GLN A 265 17.72 -73.66 -27.44
N GLU A 266 18.08 -74.29 -28.56
CA GLU A 266 17.54 -75.54 -29.10
C GLU A 266 17.53 -76.68 -28.06
N ARG A 267 16.48 -77.49 -28.11
CA ARG A 267 16.53 -78.95 -27.93
C ARG A 267 15.53 -79.61 -28.86
#